data_AF-A0A226MKJ5-F1
#
_entry.id   AF-A0A226MKJ5-F1
#
_cell.length_a   1.000
_cell.length_b   1.000
_cell.length_c   1.000
_cell.angle_alpha   90.00
_cell.angle_beta   90.00
_cell.angle_gamma   90.00
#
_symmetry.space_group_name_H-M   'P 1'
#
loop_
_entity.id
_entity.type
_entity.pdbx_description
1 polymer ?
#
loop_
_entity_poly.entity_id
_entity_poly.type
_entity_poly.pdbx_seq_one_letter_code
_entity_poly.pdbx_strand_id
1 'polypeptide(L)'
;MLRRLLERPCSLALLVGCQFAFVAYFSLGGFRNLTALFGRSSPPAVDYSRTHDVYANLSRLLPRGPQRDPAEPLPYCPARSPLLLVPIGCGVFGSPTTQRALPVPAVPHSALPRPTVGPLTVTFSRVPTLEQIQAKNPAVQPGGRYRPQSCEPRSRTAVIVPHRNRETHLGHLLYYLHPFLQRQQLHYGIYVVHQAGNSTFNRAKLLNVGVKEALKDEEWDCLFLHDVDLIPENDHNLYTCDPWNPKHVSIAMNKFGYSLPYPQYFGGVSALTPDQYMKINGFPNEYWGWGGEDDDIATRVRLAGMKIARPPISIGHYKMVKHKSDKGNEENPHRFDLLIRTQRMWTQDGMNSLSYALLAKHLHPLYTNLTADIGTDPRAARRAPGPRPQGYPDPKSPFREEMLRKVPGLGGLAHPRGPAPQLPTSAGNGTQSSAGGVTPHGPDGDSAVTEVGTLPHNHSWPRGSR
;
A
#
# COMPACT_ATOMS: atom_id res chain seq x y z
N MET A 1 37.94 32.34 -0.59
CA MET A 1 38.97 32.27 0.47
C MET A 1 39.68 30.91 0.55
N LEU A 2 39.04 29.77 0.24
CA LEU A 2 39.68 28.44 0.33
C LEU A 2 40.85 28.19 -0.65
N ARG A 3 40.83 28.83 -1.83
CA ARG A 3 41.86 28.63 -2.86
C ARG A 3 43.25 29.18 -2.48
N ARG A 4 43.32 30.24 -1.66
CA ARG A 4 44.59 30.84 -1.20
C ARG A 4 45.24 30.10 -0.04
N LEU A 5 44.52 29.19 0.62
CA LEU A 5 45.04 28.36 1.71
C LEU A 5 45.80 27.13 1.20
N LEU A 6 45.47 26.63 0.00
CA LEU A 6 46.09 25.45 -0.62
C LEU A 6 47.36 25.76 -1.43
N GLU A 7 47.64 27.03 -1.76
CA GLU A 7 48.85 27.43 -2.50
C GLU A 7 50.05 27.74 -1.60
N ARG A 8 49.89 27.65 -0.27
CA ARG A 8 51.02 27.80 0.64
C ARG A 8 51.79 26.49 0.69
N PRO A 9 53.10 26.47 0.37
CA PRO A 9 53.89 25.23 0.30
C PRO A 9 53.89 24.46 1.62
N CYS A 10 53.79 25.16 2.76
CA CYS A 10 53.65 24.53 4.08
C CYS A 10 52.33 23.78 4.28
N SER A 11 51.22 24.26 3.71
CA SER A 11 49.90 23.62 3.84
C SER A 11 49.80 22.36 2.99
N LEU A 12 50.42 22.37 1.80
CA LEU A 12 50.53 21.18 0.95
C LEU A 12 51.42 20.11 1.62
N ALA A 13 52.56 20.50 2.19
CA ALA A 13 53.44 19.58 2.91
C ALA A 13 52.76 18.93 4.12
N LEU A 14 51.93 19.68 4.84
CA LEU A 14 51.18 19.18 6.00
C LEU A 14 50.09 18.18 5.58
N LEU A 15 49.39 18.43 4.46
CA LEU A 15 48.39 17.50 3.91
C LEU A 15 49.02 16.20 3.41
N VAL A 16 50.16 16.29 2.71
CA VAL A 16 50.91 15.11 2.25
C VAL A 16 51.46 14.31 3.44
N GLY A 17 51.97 15.00 4.47
CA GLY A 17 52.41 14.38 5.73
C GLY A 17 51.27 13.65 6.46
N CYS A 18 50.10 14.26 6.57
CA CYS A 18 48.92 13.62 7.17
C CYS A 18 48.45 12.41 6.36
N GLN A 19 48.49 12.46 5.02
CA GLN A 19 48.17 11.30 4.18
C GLN A 19 49.18 10.16 4.39
N PHE A 20 50.48 10.46 4.47
CA PHE A 20 51.50 9.44 4.72
C PHE A 20 51.35 8.81 6.11
N ALA A 21 51.08 9.61 7.15
CA ALA A 21 50.84 9.11 8.50
C ALA A 21 49.58 8.23 8.56
N PHE A 22 48.52 8.60 7.85
CA PHE A 22 47.29 7.79 7.77
C PHE A 22 47.57 6.45 7.06
N VAL A 23 48.23 6.46 5.91
CA VAL A 23 48.58 5.23 5.18
C VAL A 23 49.51 4.34 6.00
N ALA A 24 50.51 4.90 6.69
CA ALA A 24 51.41 4.15 7.56
C ALA A 24 50.67 3.52 8.75
N TYR A 25 49.76 4.26 9.40
CA TYR A 25 48.95 3.78 10.52
C TYR A 25 48.07 2.58 10.12
N PHE A 26 47.46 2.63 8.93
CA PHE A 26 46.64 1.52 8.44
C PHE A 26 47.46 0.35 7.89
N SER A 27 48.64 0.61 7.33
CA SER A 27 49.53 -0.44 6.80
C SER A 27 50.24 -1.23 7.90
N LEU A 28 50.43 -0.63 9.09
CA LEU A 28 51.03 -1.27 10.26
C LEU A 28 49.98 -1.89 11.21
N GLY A 29 48.72 -2.01 10.79
CA GLY A 29 47.69 -2.79 11.49
C GLY A 29 46.90 -2.05 12.58
N GLY A 30 46.68 -0.73 12.42
CA GLY A 30 46.01 0.17 13.37
C GLY A 30 44.59 -0.16 13.85
N PHE A 31 44.02 -1.33 13.51
CA PHE A 31 42.73 -1.80 14.04
C PHE A 31 42.81 -3.07 14.91
N ARG A 32 44.00 -3.67 15.11
CA ARG A 32 44.11 -4.88 15.95
C ARG A 32 43.99 -4.63 17.46
N ASN A 33 43.88 -3.37 17.90
CA ASN A 33 43.87 -2.99 19.33
C ASN A 33 42.53 -2.39 19.84
N LEU A 34 41.44 -2.44 19.06
CA LEU A 34 40.11 -1.96 19.49
C LEU A 34 39.13 -3.10 19.86
N THR A 35 39.51 -4.36 19.67
CA THR A 35 38.75 -5.53 20.13
C THR A 35 39.02 -5.90 21.60
N ALA A 36 39.97 -5.24 22.27
CA ALA A 36 40.29 -5.45 23.68
C ALA A 36 39.39 -4.66 24.66
N LEU A 37 38.41 -3.89 24.15
CA LEU A 37 37.53 -3.03 24.96
C LEU A 37 36.05 -3.48 25.00
N PHE A 38 35.71 -4.59 24.34
CA PHE A 38 34.38 -5.22 24.45
C PHE A 38 34.56 -6.70 24.84
N GLY A 39 34.59 -6.95 26.15
CA GLY A 39 34.65 -8.28 26.73
C GLY A 39 33.49 -9.15 26.25
N ARG A 40 33.82 -10.31 25.67
CA ARG A 40 32.86 -11.39 25.43
C ARG A 40 33.31 -12.60 26.24
N SER A 41 32.55 -12.89 27.29
CA SER A 41 32.67 -14.08 28.12
C SER A 41 32.38 -15.35 27.31
N SER A 42 33.22 -16.36 27.48
CA SER A 42 33.09 -17.71 26.91
C SER A 42 31.81 -18.43 27.39
N PRO A 43 31.17 -19.28 26.59
CA PRO A 43 30.09 -20.15 27.05
C PRO A 43 30.64 -21.25 27.99
N PRO A 44 29.85 -21.77 28.95
CA PRO A 44 30.35 -22.74 29.91
C PRO A 44 30.61 -24.11 29.25
N ALA A 45 31.73 -24.72 29.63
CA ALA A 45 32.06 -26.10 29.30
C ALA A 45 31.15 -27.05 30.09
N VAL A 46 30.49 -27.98 29.37
CA VAL A 46 29.68 -29.03 29.98
C VAL A 46 30.62 -30.11 30.52
N ASP A 47 30.52 -30.36 31.82
CA ASP A 47 31.31 -31.36 32.56
C ASP A 47 30.64 -32.74 32.47
N TYR A 48 31.32 -33.69 31.83
CA TYR A 48 30.86 -35.07 31.59
C TYR A 48 31.25 -36.05 32.72
N SER A 49 31.65 -35.55 33.89
CA SER A 49 32.13 -36.40 35.00
C SER A 49 31.04 -36.95 35.93
N ARG A 50 29.74 -36.77 35.63
CA ARG A 50 28.63 -37.25 36.50
C ARG A 50 27.76 -38.29 35.81
N THR A 51 27.93 -39.55 36.24
CA THR A 51 27.26 -40.76 35.76
C THR A 51 25.95 -41.02 36.51
N HIS A 52 24.88 -40.27 36.22
CA HIS A 52 23.52 -40.67 36.63
C HIS A 52 22.58 -40.70 35.42
N ASP A 53 22.79 -41.72 34.59
CA ASP A 53 21.74 -42.38 33.81
C ASP A 53 21.73 -43.84 34.25
N VAL A 54 20.69 -44.29 34.96
CA VAL A 54 20.52 -45.71 35.33
C VAL A 54 19.02 -46.06 35.36
N TYR A 55 18.52 -46.49 34.18
CA TYR A 55 17.32 -47.32 33.91
C TYR A 55 15.93 -46.71 34.20
N ALA A 56 14.84 -47.00 33.47
CA ALA A 56 14.51 -47.85 32.33
C ALA A 56 13.03 -47.54 31.96
N ASN A 57 12.63 -47.35 30.70
CA ASN A 57 12.37 -48.31 29.61
C ASN A 57 10.89 -48.79 29.52
N LEU A 58 10.48 -49.13 28.29
CA LEU A 58 9.32 -49.94 27.87
C LEU A 58 7.99 -49.25 27.48
N SER A 59 8.05 -48.36 26.49
CA SER A 59 6.94 -48.21 25.52
C SER A 59 7.39 -47.99 24.06
N ARG A 60 8.66 -48.28 23.76
CA ARG A 60 9.25 -48.31 22.40
C ARG A 60 8.86 -49.55 21.56
N LEU A 61 7.69 -50.15 21.75
CA LEU A 61 7.28 -51.34 20.98
C LEU A 61 6.03 -51.15 20.12
N LEU A 62 5.69 -49.91 19.73
CA LEU A 62 4.75 -49.67 18.62
C LEU A 62 5.35 -48.64 17.66
N PRO A 63 5.41 -48.89 16.33
CA PRO A 63 5.88 -47.92 15.37
C PRO A 63 4.84 -46.80 15.25
N ARG A 64 5.12 -45.63 15.83
CA ARG A 64 4.37 -44.40 15.55
C ARG A 64 4.99 -43.76 14.32
N GLY A 65 4.19 -43.55 13.27
CA GLY A 65 4.61 -42.91 12.02
C GLY A 65 5.21 -41.51 12.24
N PRO A 66 5.81 -40.89 11.21
CA PRO A 66 6.59 -39.67 11.37
C PRO A 66 5.68 -38.53 11.82
N GLN A 67 5.77 -38.18 13.10
CA GLN A 67 5.17 -37.00 13.68
C GLN A 67 6.23 -35.90 13.67
N ARG A 68 6.00 -34.87 12.86
CA ARG A 68 6.90 -33.73 12.71
C ARG A 68 7.01 -32.99 14.05
N ASP A 69 8.24 -32.70 14.48
CA ASP A 69 8.53 -32.07 15.75
C ASP A 69 8.01 -30.61 15.74
N PRO A 70 7.16 -30.17 16.68
CA PRO A 70 6.64 -28.79 16.71
C PRO A 70 7.72 -27.70 16.86
N ALA A 71 8.95 -28.09 17.21
CA ALA A 71 10.10 -27.21 17.37
C ALA A 71 10.94 -27.02 16.09
N GLU A 72 10.61 -27.70 14.99
CA GLU A 72 11.35 -27.56 13.73
C GLU A 72 10.88 -26.30 12.96
N PRO A 73 11.77 -25.34 12.60
CA PRO A 73 11.40 -24.14 11.86
C PRO A 73 10.74 -24.48 10.51
N LEU A 74 9.66 -23.78 10.16
CA LEU A 74 9.02 -23.96 8.85
C LEU A 74 10.00 -23.54 7.74
N PRO A 75 9.95 -24.22 6.56
CA PRO A 75 10.73 -23.77 5.42
C PRO A 75 10.25 -22.39 4.94
N TYR A 76 11.14 -21.57 4.41
CA TYR A 76 10.76 -20.31 3.77
C TYR A 76 9.81 -20.54 2.59
N CYS A 77 8.83 -19.66 2.41
CA CYS A 77 7.92 -19.76 1.27
C CYS A 77 8.71 -19.65 -0.05
N PRO A 78 8.58 -20.63 -0.98
CA PRO A 78 9.43 -20.69 -2.15
C PRO A 78 9.21 -19.49 -3.07
N ALA A 79 10.31 -18.92 -3.59
CA ALA A 79 10.27 -17.76 -4.49
C ALA A 79 9.48 -18.03 -5.79
N ARG A 80 9.47 -19.29 -6.24
CA ARG A 80 8.74 -19.83 -7.39
C ARG A 80 8.14 -21.19 -7.02
N SER A 81 7.01 -21.54 -7.62
CA SER A 81 6.32 -22.81 -7.37
C SER A 81 7.20 -24.01 -7.71
N PRO A 82 7.20 -25.07 -6.90
CA PRO A 82 7.94 -26.30 -7.19
C PRO A 82 7.36 -27.14 -8.36
N LEU A 83 6.48 -26.59 -9.20
CA LEU A 83 5.83 -27.33 -10.30
C LEU A 83 6.58 -27.30 -11.64
N LEU A 84 7.80 -26.77 -11.69
CA LEU A 84 8.64 -26.86 -12.89
C LEU A 84 10.07 -27.21 -12.48
N LEU A 85 10.32 -28.51 -12.28
CA LEU A 85 11.61 -29.19 -12.47
C LEU A 85 11.42 -30.67 -12.11
N VAL A 86 10.78 -31.42 -13.02
CA VAL A 86 11.16 -32.82 -13.21
C VAL A 86 11.86 -32.85 -14.57
N PRO A 87 13.18 -33.04 -14.64
CA PRO A 87 13.81 -33.41 -15.90
C PRO A 87 13.22 -34.77 -16.29
N ILE A 88 12.62 -34.86 -17.48
CA ILE A 88 12.35 -36.14 -18.12
C ILE A 88 13.72 -36.70 -18.49
N GLY A 89 14.32 -37.41 -17.53
CA GLY A 89 15.53 -38.18 -17.72
C GLY A 89 15.17 -39.53 -18.33
N CYS A 90 15.70 -39.79 -19.52
CA CYS A 90 15.75 -41.11 -20.12
C CYS A 90 16.40 -42.15 -19.17
N GLY A 91 15.84 -43.36 -19.14
CA GLY A 91 16.47 -44.59 -18.64
C GLY A 91 15.52 -45.74 -19.00
N VAL A 92 15.81 -46.57 -20.00
CA VAL A 92 16.74 -47.73 -20.00
C VAL A 92 16.52 -48.66 -18.81
N PHE A 93 16.25 -49.91 -19.19
CA PHE A 93 15.92 -51.11 -18.43
C PHE A 93 16.71 -51.35 -17.13
N GLY A 94 16.02 -51.84 -16.09
CA GLY A 94 16.60 -52.47 -14.91
C GLY A 94 15.53 -52.81 -13.84
N SER A 95 15.24 -54.10 -13.68
CA SER A 95 14.22 -54.71 -12.82
C SER A 95 14.54 -54.68 -11.29
N PRO A 96 13.61 -55.10 -10.40
CA PRO A 96 13.28 -54.37 -9.17
C PRO A 96 13.93 -54.91 -7.89
N THR A 97 14.10 -54.04 -6.90
CA THR A 97 14.10 -54.41 -5.47
C THR A 97 13.08 -53.58 -4.71
N THR A 98 12.23 -54.31 -4.00
CA THR A 98 11.00 -53.86 -3.36
C THR A 98 11.30 -53.15 -2.04
N GLN A 99 11.13 -51.83 -1.98
CA GLN A 99 10.78 -51.14 -0.73
C GLN A 99 9.58 -50.23 -1.00
N ARG A 100 8.45 -50.68 -0.48
CA ARG A 100 7.15 -50.02 -0.57
C ARG A 100 7.17 -48.80 0.35
N ALA A 101 7.63 -47.66 -0.17
CA ALA A 101 7.46 -46.38 0.50
C ALA A 101 5.95 -46.10 0.62
N LEU A 102 5.47 -45.97 1.86
CA LEU A 102 4.11 -45.55 2.15
C LEU A 102 3.88 -44.14 1.57
N PRO A 103 2.74 -43.89 0.90
CA PRO A 103 2.43 -42.55 0.44
C PRO A 103 2.27 -41.65 1.67
N VAL A 104 3.15 -40.65 1.78
CA VAL A 104 2.96 -39.50 2.68
C VAL A 104 1.58 -38.93 2.37
N PRO A 105 0.71 -38.69 3.37
CA PRO A 105 -0.61 -38.12 3.09
C PRO A 105 -0.41 -36.78 2.39
N ALA A 106 -0.88 -36.71 1.15
CA ALA A 106 -0.91 -35.48 0.39
C ALA A 106 -1.73 -34.46 1.20
N VAL A 107 -1.09 -33.36 1.61
CA VAL A 107 -1.82 -32.18 2.09
C VAL A 107 -2.87 -31.87 1.03
N PRO A 108 -4.17 -31.79 1.38
CA PRO A 108 -5.21 -31.55 0.39
C PRO A 108 -4.82 -30.31 -0.42
N HIS A 109 -4.74 -30.47 -1.74
CA HIS A 109 -4.31 -29.45 -2.71
C HIS A 109 -5.10 -28.13 -2.61
N SER A 110 -6.19 -28.10 -1.85
CA SER A 110 -7.01 -26.93 -1.54
C SER A 110 -6.44 -26.01 -0.46
N ALA A 111 -5.40 -26.42 0.29
CA ALA A 111 -4.87 -25.67 1.45
C ALA A 111 -3.56 -24.90 1.18
N LEU A 112 -2.95 -25.07 0.00
CA LEU A 112 -1.74 -24.33 -0.38
C LEU A 112 -2.13 -23.10 -1.21
N PRO A 113 -1.66 -21.89 -0.85
CA PRO A 113 -1.90 -20.70 -1.66
C PRO A 113 -1.34 -20.93 -3.06
N ARG A 114 -2.19 -20.71 -4.07
CA ARG A 114 -1.77 -20.80 -5.47
C ARG A 114 -0.66 -19.79 -5.75
N PRO A 115 0.24 -20.06 -6.69
CA PRO A 115 1.28 -19.12 -7.08
C PRO A 115 0.69 -17.79 -7.56
N THR A 116 1.49 -16.73 -7.55
CA THR A 116 1.18 -15.51 -8.30
C THR A 116 0.93 -15.85 -9.77
N VAL A 117 -0.12 -15.29 -10.35
CA VAL A 117 -0.56 -15.58 -11.73
C VAL A 117 -0.22 -14.45 -12.71
N GLY A 118 0.23 -13.30 -12.20
CA GLY A 118 0.51 -12.10 -12.98
C GLY A 118 -0.74 -11.24 -13.17
N PRO A 119 -1.05 -10.79 -14.41
CA PRO A 119 -2.19 -9.92 -14.69
C PRO A 119 -3.54 -10.50 -14.25
N LEU A 120 -4.40 -9.65 -13.72
CA LEU A 120 -5.72 -9.97 -13.20
C LEU A 120 -6.81 -9.17 -13.90
N THR A 121 -7.91 -9.81 -14.26
CA THR A 121 -9.09 -9.11 -14.77
C THR A 121 -9.92 -8.53 -13.62
N VAL A 122 -9.94 -7.20 -13.51
CA VAL A 122 -10.73 -6.49 -12.50
C VAL A 122 -11.99 -5.90 -13.14
N THR A 123 -13.16 -6.24 -12.59
CA THR A 123 -14.47 -5.77 -13.04
C THR A 123 -15.31 -5.30 -11.85
N PHE A 124 -16.19 -4.32 -12.10
CA PHE A 124 -17.04 -3.71 -11.06
C PHE A 124 -18.53 -3.88 -11.36
N SER A 125 -18.89 -4.92 -12.12
CA SER A 125 -20.28 -5.16 -12.54
C SER A 125 -21.17 -5.70 -11.43
N ARG A 126 -20.60 -6.42 -10.45
CA ARG A 126 -21.31 -6.96 -9.29
C ARG A 126 -20.46 -6.80 -8.04
N VAL A 127 -21.06 -6.30 -6.97
CA VAL A 127 -20.45 -6.26 -5.63
C VAL A 127 -20.83 -7.57 -4.92
N PRO A 128 -19.88 -8.46 -4.59
CA PRO A 128 -20.17 -9.65 -3.81
C PRO A 128 -20.56 -9.29 -2.38
N THR A 129 -21.41 -10.11 -1.73
CA THR A 129 -21.71 -9.92 -0.31
C THR A 129 -20.52 -10.33 0.55
N LEU A 130 -20.44 -9.84 1.79
CA LEU A 130 -19.34 -10.19 2.69
C LEU A 130 -19.30 -11.70 2.99
N GLU A 131 -20.46 -12.35 3.07
CA GLU A 131 -20.58 -13.79 3.28
C GLU A 131 -20.01 -14.58 2.09
N GLN A 132 -20.26 -14.13 0.86
CA GLN A 132 -19.70 -14.73 -0.35
C GLN A 132 -18.17 -14.58 -0.39
N ILE A 133 -17.66 -13.42 0.02
CA ILE A 133 -16.21 -13.17 0.09
C ILE A 133 -15.57 -14.06 1.16
N GLN A 134 -16.20 -14.18 2.33
CA GLN A 134 -15.75 -15.06 3.40
C GLN A 134 -15.74 -16.53 2.98
N ALA A 135 -16.82 -17.01 2.37
CA ALA A 135 -16.91 -18.39 1.88
C ALA A 135 -15.82 -18.72 0.85
N LYS A 136 -15.40 -17.74 0.03
CA LYS A 136 -14.31 -17.89 -0.94
C LYS A 136 -12.91 -17.87 -0.29
N ASN A 137 -12.78 -17.37 0.94
CA ASN A 137 -11.52 -17.20 1.64
C ASN A 137 -11.55 -17.89 3.02
N PRO A 138 -11.72 -19.22 3.09
CA PRO A 138 -11.90 -19.94 4.36
C PRO A 138 -10.67 -19.91 5.27
N ALA A 139 -9.48 -19.61 4.73
CA ALA A 139 -8.25 -19.50 5.50
C ALA A 139 -8.10 -18.13 6.21
N VAL A 140 -8.95 -17.15 5.90
CA VAL A 140 -8.93 -15.84 6.55
C VAL A 140 -9.63 -15.95 7.90
N GLN A 141 -8.92 -15.55 8.95
CA GLN A 141 -9.37 -15.54 10.33
C GLN A 141 -10.02 -14.20 10.69
N PRO A 142 -10.85 -14.15 11.76
CA PRO A 142 -11.44 -12.91 12.26
C PRO A 142 -10.41 -11.78 12.43
N GLY A 143 -10.84 -10.56 12.14
CA GLY A 143 -9.98 -9.39 11.99
C GLY A 143 -9.35 -9.26 10.60
N GLY A 144 -9.70 -10.12 9.64
CA GLY A 144 -9.12 -10.13 8.30
C GLY A 144 -7.66 -10.56 8.30
N ARG A 145 -7.33 -11.54 9.15
CA ARG A 145 -5.96 -12.02 9.37
C ARG A 145 -5.70 -13.29 8.58
N TYR A 146 -4.50 -13.43 8.05
CA TYR A 146 -4.09 -14.66 7.37
C TYR A 146 -2.58 -14.84 7.50
N ARG A 147 -2.16 -16.09 7.75
CA ARG A 147 -0.76 -16.52 7.70
C ARG A 147 -0.67 -17.83 6.90
N PRO A 148 0.35 -18.01 6.02
CA PRO A 148 0.59 -19.28 5.35
C PRO A 148 0.87 -20.40 6.39
N GLN A 149 0.23 -21.56 6.25
CA GLN A 149 0.40 -22.66 7.20
C GLN A 149 1.61 -23.56 6.90
N SER A 150 2.10 -23.55 5.66
CA SER A 150 3.11 -24.49 5.17
C SER A 150 4.53 -23.92 5.10
N CYS A 151 4.70 -22.63 5.35
CA CYS A 151 5.98 -21.94 5.19
C CYS A 151 6.05 -20.63 5.97
N GLU A 152 7.26 -20.13 6.22
CA GLU A 152 7.45 -18.80 6.80
C GLU A 152 7.03 -17.70 5.80
N PRO A 153 6.21 -16.73 6.25
CA PRO A 153 5.65 -15.71 5.37
C PRO A 153 6.75 -14.84 4.78
N ARG A 154 6.52 -14.33 3.57
CA ARG A 154 7.50 -13.45 2.91
C ARG A 154 7.68 -12.11 3.62
N SER A 155 6.62 -11.64 4.29
CA SER A 155 6.59 -10.41 5.07
C SER A 155 5.31 -10.39 5.90
N ARG A 156 5.35 -9.69 7.03
CA ARG A 156 4.18 -9.29 7.84
C ARG A 156 3.70 -7.91 7.38
N THR A 157 2.56 -7.86 6.71
CA THR A 157 2.01 -6.62 6.13
C THR A 157 0.69 -6.22 6.77
N ALA A 158 0.64 -5.04 7.40
CA ALA A 158 -0.61 -4.39 7.76
C ALA A 158 -1.13 -3.57 6.58
N VAL A 159 -2.36 -3.81 6.14
CA VAL A 159 -3.03 -2.99 5.12
C VAL A 159 -4.00 -2.05 5.81
N ILE A 160 -3.74 -0.75 5.74
CA ILE A 160 -4.49 0.31 6.40
C ILE A 160 -5.31 1.08 5.36
N VAL A 161 -6.63 1.08 5.54
CA VAL A 161 -7.61 1.62 4.60
C VAL A 161 -8.43 2.72 5.29
N PRO A 162 -8.28 3.99 4.92
CA PRO A 162 -9.12 5.06 5.45
C PRO A 162 -10.51 4.96 4.81
N HIS A 163 -11.57 5.08 5.61
CA HIS A 163 -12.92 4.76 5.15
C HIS A 163 -13.99 5.68 5.75
N ARG A 164 -14.99 6.03 4.93
CA ARG A 164 -16.30 6.52 5.36
C ARG A 164 -17.31 6.40 4.21
N ASN A 165 -18.50 5.83 4.47
CA ASN A 165 -19.62 5.78 3.51
C ASN A 165 -19.23 5.21 2.13
N ARG A 166 -18.40 4.17 2.11
CA ARG A 166 -17.84 3.53 0.90
C ARG A 166 -17.93 2.00 0.98
N GLU A 167 -19.03 1.48 1.51
CA GLU A 167 -19.25 0.05 1.79
C GLU A 167 -19.14 -0.79 0.51
N THR A 168 -19.67 -0.29 -0.62
CA THR A 168 -19.59 -0.97 -1.92
C THR A 168 -18.15 -1.08 -2.44
N HIS A 169 -17.33 -0.05 -2.20
CA HIS A 169 -15.93 -0.03 -2.60
C HIS A 169 -15.11 -0.96 -1.71
N LEU A 170 -15.40 -0.97 -0.41
CA LEU A 170 -14.81 -1.91 0.53
C LEU A 170 -15.12 -3.36 0.14
N GLY A 171 -16.36 -3.66 -0.27
CA GLY A 171 -16.74 -4.97 -0.78
C GLY A 171 -15.89 -5.42 -1.99
N HIS A 172 -15.69 -4.52 -2.97
CA HIS A 172 -14.78 -4.79 -4.09
C HIS A 172 -13.33 -5.00 -3.64
N LEU A 173 -12.84 -4.15 -2.73
CA LEU A 173 -11.49 -4.24 -2.21
C LEU A 173 -11.25 -5.60 -1.55
N LEU A 174 -12.09 -5.99 -0.59
CA LEU A 174 -11.95 -7.26 0.13
C LEU A 174 -12.05 -8.46 -0.83
N TYR A 175 -12.98 -8.43 -1.79
CA TYR A 175 -13.14 -9.50 -2.77
C TYR A 175 -11.86 -9.77 -3.59
N TYR A 176 -11.19 -8.70 -4.05
CA TYR A 176 -9.98 -8.82 -4.85
C TYR A 176 -8.72 -9.00 -4.01
N LEU A 177 -8.62 -8.30 -2.88
CA LEU A 177 -7.37 -8.18 -2.12
C LEU A 177 -7.07 -9.42 -1.29
N HIS A 178 -8.06 -10.07 -0.66
CA HIS A 178 -7.80 -11.29 0.11
C HIS A 178 -7.11 -12.40 -0.70
N PRO A 179 -7.65 -12.85 -1.84
CA PRO A 179 -6.98 -13.89 -2.62
C PRO A 179 -5.67 -13.38 -3.22
N PHE A 180 -5.55 -12.08 -3.51
CA PHE A 180 -4.30 -11.46 -3.99
C PHE A 180 -3.17 -11.60 -2.96
N LEU A 181 -3.40 -11.21 -1.70
CA LEU A 181 -2.41 -11.27 -0.63
C LEU A 181 -2.07 -12.71 -0.22
N GLN A 182 -3.06 -13.62 -0.24
CA GLN A 182 -2.85 -15.04 0.04
C GLN A 182 -1.90 -15.68 -0.98
N ARG A 183 -2.05 -15.39 -2.29
CA ARG A 183 -1.15 -15.90 -3.35
C ARG A 183 0.28 -15.36 -3.21
N GLN A 184 0.44 -14.18 -2.60
CA GLN A 184 1.75 -13.62 -2.27
C GLN A 184 2.37 -14.22 -1.00
N GLN A 185 1.68 -15.16 -0.33
CA GLN A 185 2.18 -15.86 0.86
C GLN A 185 2.61 -14.90 1.98
N LEU A 186 1.82 -13.85 2.18
CA LEU A 186 2.03 -12.86 3.23
C LEU A 186 1.38 -13.30 4.54
N HIS A 187 1.98 -12.93 5.66
CA HIS A 187 1.22 -12.76 6.89
C HIS A 187 0.62 -11.37 6.84
N TYR A 188 -0.70 -11.23 6.83
CA TYR A 188 -1.31 -9.91 6.72
C TYR A 188 -2.52 -9.71 7.64
N GLY A 189 -2.81 -8.44 7.90
CA GLY A 189 -4.05 -7.98 8.51
C GLY A 189 -4.61 -6.77 7.76
N ILE A 190 -5.93 -6.69 7.60
CA ILE A 190 -6.62 -5.55 6.98
C ILE A 190 -7.30 -4.72 8.06
N TYR A 191 -6.93 -3.44 8.15
CA TYR A 191 -7.45 -2.46 9.09
C TYR A 191 -8.24 -1.40 8.32
N VAL A 192 -9.55 -1.38 8.51
CA VAL A 192 -10.43 -0.35 7.96
C VAL A 192 -10.64 0.71 9.03
N VAL A 193 -10.14 1.92 8.78
CA VAL A 193 -10.21 3.04 9.71
C VAL A 193 -11.40 3.91 9.34
N HIS A 194 -12.51 3.68 10.02
CA HIS A 194 -13.76 4.40 9.83
C HIS A 194 -13.75 5.74 10.58
N GLN A 195 -13.93 6.84 9.84
CA GLN A 195 -14.08 8.16 10.45
C GLN A 195 -15.49 8.35 11.02
N ALA A 196 -15.59 8.52 12.33
CA ALA A 196 -16.86 8.79 13.00
C ALA A 196 -17.41 10.18 12.64
N GLY A 197 -18.73 10.28 12.60
CA GLY A 197 -19.45 11.53 12.35
C GLY A 197 -19.37 12.05 10.91
N ASN A 198 -19.89 13.26 10.72
CA ASN A 198 -20.12 13.87 9.40
C ASN A 198 -19.19 15.05 9.06
N SER A 199 -18.13 15.25 9.86
CA SER A 199 -17.12 16.29 9.64
C SER A 199 -16.36 16.08 8.33
N THR A 200 -15.57 17.06 7.88
CA THR A 200 -14.74 16.89 6.69
C THR A 200 -13.85 15.66 6.81
N PHE A 201 -13.74 14.88 5.73
CA PHE A 201 -12.93 13.67 5.66
C PHE A 201 -11.44 14.05 5.75
N ASN A 202 -10.65 13.25 6.47
CA ASN A 202 -9.21 13.46 6.55
C ASN A 202 -8.46 12.15 6.37
N ARG A 203 -8.12 11.87 5.12
CA ARG A 203 -7.46 10.64 4.68
C ARG A 203 -6.15 10.39 5.42
N ALA A 204 -5.24 11.37 5.43
CA ALA A 204 -3.91 11.23 6.00
C ALA A 204 -3.95 11.00 7.52
N LYS A 205 -4.83 11.71 8.23
CA LYS A 205 -5.02 11.53 9.68
C LYS A 205 -5.59 10.15 10.03
N LEU A 206 -6.53 9.62 9.24
CA LEU A 206 -7.04 8.25 9.43
C LEU A 206 -5.96 7.19 9.18
N LEU A 207 -5.08 7.41 8.19
CA LEU A 207 -3.93 6.52 7.96
C LEU A 207 -2.99 6.52 9.18
N ASN A 208 -2.69 7.67 9.78
CA ASN A 208 -1.93 7.76 11.03
C ASN A 208 -2.61 6.97 12.18
N VAL A 209 -3.93 7.09 12.34
CA VAL A 209 -4.69 6.32 13.34
C VAL A 209 -4.54 4.82 13.08
N GLY A 210 -4.74 4.38 11.84
CA GLY A 210 -4.64 2.97 11.49
C GLY A 210 -3.25 2.40 11.72
N VAL A 211 -2.18 3.15 11.39
CA VAL A 211 -0.81 2.73 11.70
C VAL A 211 -0.61 2.63 13.21
N LYS A 212 -1.04 3.64 13.98
CA LYS A 212 -0.88 3.64 15.44
C LYS A 212 -1.61 2.47 16.10
N GLU A 213 -2.79 2.10 15.62
CA GLU A 213 -3.53 0.95 16.16
C GLU A 213 -2.99 -0.40 15.66
N ALA A 214 -2.60 -0.51 14.39
CA ALA A 214 -2.06 -1.76 13.83
C ALA A 214 -0.75 -2.16 14.52
N LEU A 215 0.12 -1.20 14.85
CA LEU A 215 1.38 -1.45 15.56
C LEU A 215 1.20 -1.89 17.03
N LYS A 216 -0.02 -1.78 17.60
CA LYS A 216 -0.32 -2.36 18.92
C LYS A 216 -0.65 -3.85 18.84
N ASP A 217 -1.11 -4.31 17.68
CA ASP A 217 -1.62 -5.67 17.51
C ASP A 217 -0.55 -6.67 17.11
N GLU A 218 0.46 -6.22 16.36
CA GLU A 218 1.57 -7.05 15.91
C GLU A 218 2.78 -6.19 15.51
N GLU A 219 3.97 -6.79 15.59
CA GLU A 219 5.17 -6.29 14.95
C GLU A 219 5.10 -6.47 13.42
N TRP A 220 4.59 -5.46 12.73
CA TRP A 220 4.51 -5.48 11.27
C TRP A 220 5.86 -5.13 10.63
N ASP A 221 6.24 -5.84 9.57
CA ASP A 221 7.42 -5.50 8.76
C ASP A 221 7.10 -4.36 7.77
N CYS A 222 5.83 -4.29 7.36
CA CYS A 222 5.38 -3.40 6.30
C CYS A 222 4.00 -2.79 6.58
N LEU A 223 3.88 -1.48 6.38
CA LEU A 223 2.64 -0.73 6.43
C LEU A 223 2.22 -0.41 4.99
N PHE A 224 1.08 -0.94 4.56
CA PHE A 224 0.48 -0.68 3.26
C PHE A 224 -0.70 0.28 3.40
N LEU A 225 -0.54 1.51 2.91
CA LEU A 225 -1.50 2.59 3.09
C LEU A 225 -2.29 2.76 1.80
N HIS A 226 -3.58 2.47 1.86
CA HIS A 226 -4.31 2.01 0.69
C HIS A 226 -5.68 2.68 0.57
N ASP A 227 -5.96 3.33 -0.57
CA ASP A 227 -7.29 3.87 -0.87
C ASP A 227 -8.32 2.76 -1.10
N VAL A 228 -9.52 2.92 -0.56
CA VAL A 228 -10.56 1.86 -0.62
C VAL A 228 -11.01 1.51 -2.04
N ASP A 229 -10.77 2.39 -3.01
CA ASP A 229 -11.28 2.29 -4.38
C ASP A 229 -10.24 1.85 -5.41
N LEU A 230 -9.00 1.53 -5.01
CA LEU A 230 -7.92 1.16 -5.92
C LEU A 230 -7.65 -0.35 -5.88
N ILE A 231 -7.96 -1.07 -6.95
CA ILE A 231 -7.71 -2.52 -7.01
C ILE A 231 -6.45 -2.83 -7.85
N PRO A 232 -5.47 -3.59 -7.34
CA PRO A 232 -4.29 -3.97 -8.14
C PRO A 232 -4.67 -4.94 -9.27
N GLU A 233 -4.13 -4.72 -10.46
CA GLU A 233 -4.42 -5.52 -11.66
C GLU A 233 -3.31 -6.54 -11.98
N ASN A 234 -2.29 -6.70 -11.14
CA ASN A 234 -1.21 -7.66 -11.35
C ASN A 234 -0.62 -8.13 -10.01
N ASP A 235 -0.68 -9.42 -9.71
CA ASP A 235 -0.21 -9.95 -8.42
C ASP A 235 1.31 -10.17 -8.32
N HIS A 236 2.06 -9.83 -9.36
CA HIS A 236 3.50 -9.56 -9.25
C HIS A 236 3.79 -8.21 -8.57
N ASN A 237 2.78 -7.35 -8.38
CA ASN A 237 2.93 -6.14 -7.58
C ASN A 237 2.90 -6.51 -6.09
N LEU A 238 4.06 -6.84 -5.54
CA LEU A 238 4.17 -7.39 -4.19
C LEU A 238 3.76 -6.38 -3.12
N TYR A 239 2.92 -6.84 -2.19
CA TYR A 239 2.49 -6.09 -1.01
C TYR A 239 3.51 -6.23 0.13
N THR A 240 4.75 -5.92 -0.21
CA THR A 240 5.91 -5.86 0.68
C THR A 240 6.61 -4.52 0.52
N CYS A 241 7.27 -4.10 1.59
CA CYS A 241 7.98 -2.83 1.62
C CYS A 241 9.35 -2.98 0.96
N ASP A 242 9.84 -1.89 0.37
CA ASP A 242 11.25 -1.76 0.01
C ASP A 242 12.00 -1.34 1.30
N PRO A 243 13.05 -2.07 1.72
CA PRO A 243 13.73 -1.76 2.98
C PRO A 243 14.48 -0.42 3.00
N TRP A 244 14.79 0.16 1.84
CA TRP A 244 15.61 1.37 1.72
C TRP A 244 14.74 2.62 1.53
N ASN A 245 13.61 2.49 0.85
CA ASN A 245 12.82 3.62 0.36
C ASN A 245 11.31 3.36 0.45
N PRO A 246 10.49 4.36 0.83
CA PRO A 246 9.05 4.32 0.66
C PRO A 246 8.66 3.94 -0.77
N LYS A 247 7.74 2.98 -0.90
CA LYS A 247 7.32 2.42 -2.19
C LYS A 247 5.97 3.03 -2.59
N HIS A 248 5.90 3.57 -3.82
CA HIS A 248 4.62 3.92 -4.45
C HIS A 248 4.25 2.80 -5.42
N VAL A 249 3.12 2.11 -5.19
CA VAL A 249 2.77 0.91 -5.96
C VAL A 249 1.67 1.14 -7.00
N SER A 250 0.83 2.16 -6.83
CA SER A 250 -0.24 2.55 -7.76
C SER A 250 0.23 3.52 -8.84
N ILE A 251 1.29 3.17 -9.55
CA ILE A 251 1.98 4.09 -10.47
C ILE A 251 1.26 4.25 -11.82
N ALA A 252 0.39 3.30 -12.18
CA ALA A 252 -0.36 3.29 -13.43
C ALA A 252 -1.85 3.05 -13.14
N MET A 253 -2.61 4.13 -12.92
CA MET A 253 -4.04 4.05 -12.64
C MET A 253 -4.89 4.30 -13.90
N ASN A 254 -5.96 3.54 -14.07
CA ASN A 254 -6.90 3.72 -15.19
C ASN A 254 -7.44 5.16 -15.33
N LYS A 255 -7.68 5.85 -14.20
CA LYS A 255 -8.19 7.24 -14.18
C LYS A 255 -7.21 8.25 -14.80
N PHE A 256 -5.93 7.89 -14.87
CA PHE A 256 -4.86 8.69 -15.45
C PHE A 256 -4.32 8.06 -16.74
N GLY A 257 -5.12 7.22 -17.42
CA GLY A 257 -4.70 6.56 -18.65
C GLY A 257 -3.51 5.62 -18.45
N TYR A 258 -3.42 4.96 -17.28
CA TYR A 258 -2.33 4.05 -16.92
C TYR A 258 -0.94 4.68 -16.98
N SER A 259 -0.85 5.99 -16.73
CA SER A 259 0.41 6.73 -16.66
C SER A 259 0.56 7.41 -15.31
N LEU A 260 1.81 7.57 -14.86
CA LEU A 260 2.12 8.33 -13.66
C LEU A 260 1.84 9.82 -13.92
N PRO A 261 1.00 10.50 -13.12
CA PRO A 261 0.63 11.89 -13.39
C PRO A 261 1.82 12.86 -13.44
N TYR A 262 2.77 12.69 -12.51
CA TYR A 262 4.02 13.44 -12.43
C TYR A 262 5.02 12.71 -11.51
N PRO A 263 6.34 12.98 -11.60
CA PRO A 263 7.37 12.19 -10.93
C PRO A 263 7.29 12.13 -9.40
N GLN A 264 6.74 13.17 -8.76
CA GLN A 264 6.59 13.27 -7.30
C GLN A 264 5.28 12.63 -6.79
N TYR A 265 4.39 12.20 -7.68
CA TYR A 265 3.08 11.64 -7.31
C TYR A 265 3.24 10.42 -6.40
N PHE A 266 2.60 10.47 -5.23
CA PHE A 266 2.65 9.47 -4.16
C PHE A 266 1.25 9.14 -3.58
N GLY A 267 0.19 9.53 -4.28
CA GLY A 267 -1.19 9.24 -3.91
C GLY A 267 -1.64 7.82 -4.26
N GLY A 268 -2.82 7.42 -3.78
CA GLY A 268 -3.38 6.10 -4.02
C GLY A 268 -2.91 5.06 -3.00
N VAL A 269 -1.97 4.21 -3.40
CA VAL A 269 -1.45 3.10 -2.59
C VAL A 269 0.07 3.19 -2.46
N SER A 270 0.53 3.25 -1.21
CA SER A 270 1.95 3.34 -0.86
C SER A 270 2.32 2.36 0.25
N ALA A 271 3.61 2.07 0.39
CA ALA A 271 4.12 1.17 1.41
C ALA A 271 5.38 1.74 2.06
N LEU A 272 5.42 1.66 3.39
CA LEU A 272 6.55 2.10 4.21
C LEU A 272 6.81 1.07 5.30
N THR A 273 8.08 0.80 5.62
CA THR A 273 8.37 0.10 6.88
C THR A 273 7.96 0.98 8.07
N PRO A 274 7.68 0.43 9.26
CA PRO A 274 7.41 1.24 10.44
C PRO A 274 8.49 2.29 10.70
N ASP A 275 9.77 1.93 10.51
CA ASP A 275 10.89 2.85 10.67
C ASP A 275 10.86 4.00 9.66
N GLN A 276 10.60 3.70 8.38
CA GLN A 276 10.46 4.73 7.35
C GLN A 276 9.29 5.67 7.65
N TYR A 277 8.18 5.11 8.13
CA TYR A 277 6.99 5.87 8.49
C TYR A 277 7.26 6.80 9.68
N MET A 278 7.92 6.31 10.73
CA MET A 278 8.28 7.13 11.89
C MET A 278 9.35 8.17 11.54
N LYS A 279 10.29 7.85 10.64
CA LYS A 279 11.34 8.76 10.16
C LYS A 279 10.77 10.01 9.47
N ILE A 280 9.62 9.90 8.82
CA ILE A 280 8.92 11.05 8.22
C ILE A 280 7.91 11.73 9.18
N ASN A 281 7.91 11.34 10.47
CA ASN A 281 6.89 11.73 11.43
C ASN A 281 5.47 11.36 10.97
N GLY A 282 5.31 10.23 10.29
CA GLY A 282 4.09 9.83 9.58
C GLY A 282 3.51 10.91 8.67
N PHE A 283 2.19 10.88 8.51
CA PHE A 283 1.47 11.71 7.53
C PHE A 283 0.92 12.99 8.15
N PRO A 284 0.66 14.06 7.37
CA PRO A 284 0.12 15.31 7.91
C PRO A 284 -1.32 15.13 8.44
N ASN A 285 -1.65 15.75 9.56
CA ASN A 285 -3.01 15.70 10.13
C ASN A 285 -3.88 16.89 9.69
N GLU A 286 -3.31 17.89 9.04
CA GLU A 286 -3.97 19.17 8.76
C GLU A 286 -4.76 19.24 7.45
N TYR A 287 -4.71 18.18 6.63
CA TYR A 287 -5.39 18.09 5.34
C TYR A 287 -6.82 17.59 5.50
N TRP A 288 -7.73 18.54 5.75
CA TRP A 288 -9.18 18.31 5.78
C TRP A 288 -9.77 18.52 4.38
N GLY A 289 -10.34 17.46 3.81
CA GLY A 289 -10.88 17.43 2.45
C GLY A 289 -9.88 16.90 1.44
N TRP A 290 -10.21 17.06 0.15
CA TRP A 290 -9.42 16.47 -0.94
C TRP A 290 -8.22 17.34 -1.33
N GLY A 291 -7.06 16.69 -1.46
CA GLY A 291 -5.93 17.16 -2.26
C GLY A 291 -4.74 17.70 -1.47
N GLY A 292 -3.53 17.38 -1.96
CA GLY A 292 -2.26 17.96 -1.55
C GLY A 292 -1.55 17.23 -0.40
N GLU A 293 -2.22 16.30 0.27
CA GLU A 293 -1.62 15.54 1.38
C GLU A 293 -0.59 14.53 0.87
N ASP A 294 -0.83 13.96 -0.31
CA ASP A 294 0.07 13.04 -1.00
C ASP A 294 1.37 13.72 -1.46
N ASP A 295 1.28 14.96 -1.93
CA ASP A 295 2.44 15.79 -2.28
C ASP A 295 3.24 16.23 -1.03
N ASP A 296 2.56 16.50 0.09
CA ASP A 296 3.21 16.76 1.38
C ASP A 296 3.99 15.52 1.82
N ILE A 297 3.38 14.34 1.79
CA ILE A 297 4.04 13.06 2.11
C ILE A 297 5.26 12.84 1.21
N ALA A 298 5.14 13.02 -0.10
CA ALA A 298 6.27 12.91 -1.03
C ALA A 298 7.41 13.89 -0.66
N THR A 299 7.05 15.09 -0.23
CA THR A 299 8.01 16.09 0.26
C THR A 299 8.69 15.62 1.54
N ARG A 300 7.96 15.04 2.50
CA ARG A 300 8.54 14.47 3.74
C ARG A 300 9.52 13.34 3.46
N VAL A 301 9.18 12.43 2.55
CA VAL A 301 10.09 11.33 2.12
C VAL A 301 11.42 11.90 1.66
N ARG A 302 11.39 12.94 0.83
CA ARG A 302 12.60 13.62 0.34
C ARG A 302 13.35 14.35 1.45
N LEU A 303 12.65 15.05 2.35
CA LEU A 303 13.25 15.77 3.48
C LEU A 303 13.92 14.81 4.48
N ALA A 304 13.40 13.61 4.64
CA ALA A 304 14.00 12.53 5.44
C ALA A 304 15.18 11.82 4.72
N GLY A 305 15.59 12.31 3.56
CA GLY A 305 16.71 11.76 2.78
C GLY A 305 16.40 10.44 2.07
N MET A 306 15.12 10.10 1.90
CA MET A 306 14.68 8.89 1.19
C MET A 306 14.19 9.23 -0.22
N LYS A 307 14.10 8.21 -1.07
CA LYS A 307 13.53 8.31 -2.43
C LYS A 307 12.21 7.55 -2.49
N ILE A 308 11.47 7.73 -3.59
CA ILE A 308 10.27 6.94 -3.88
C ILE A 308 10.68 5.76 -4.76
N ALA A 309 10.57 4.55 -4.23
CA ALA A 309 10.71 3.31 -5.00
C ALA A 309 9.40 3.01 -5.76
N ARG A 310 9.51 2.47 -6.97
CA ARG A 310 8.36 2.13 -7.81
C ARG A 310 8.58 0.78 -8.51
N PRO A 311 7.54 -0.05 -8.64
CA PRO A 311 7.62 -1.23 -9.51
C PRO A 311 7.72 -0.79 -10.99
N PRO A 312 8.02 -1.71 -11.91
CA PRO A 312 7.84 -1.46 -13.34
C PRO A 312 6.38 -1.09 -13.66
N ILE A 313 6.18 -0.21 -14.64
CA ILE A 313 4.84 0.23 -15.07
C ILE A 313 3.94 -0.96 -15.39
N SER A 314 4.44 -1.99 -16.09
CA SER A 314 3.71 -3.21 -16.46
C SER A 314 3.17 -4.03 -15.29
N ILE A 315 3.65 -3.78 -14.07
CA ILE A 315 3.25 -4.46 -12.84
C ILE A 315 2.40 -3.53 -11.96
N GLY A 316 2.73 -2.24 -11.93
CA GLY A 316 2.09 -1.25 -11.06
C GLY A 316 0.70 -0.75 -11.50
N HIS A 317 -0.06 -1.58 -12.20
CA HIS A 317 -1.41 -1.24 -12.69
C HIS A 317 -2.45 -1.33 -11.57
N TYR A 318 -3.28 -0.29 -11.48
CA TYR A 318 -4.43 -0.25 -10.59
C TYR A 318 -5.68 0.23 -11.34
N LYS A 319 -6.81 -0.36 -10.97
CA LYS A 319 -8.13 0.06 -11.43
C LYS A 319 -8.89 0.75 -10.32
N MET A 320 -9.21 2.01 -10.54
CA MET A 320 -10.09 2.78 -9.67
C MET A 320 -11.55 2.40 -9.91
N VAL A 321 -12.26 2.04 -8.83
CA VAL A 321 -13.72 1.96 -8.81
C VAL A 321 -14.27 3.37 -8.99
N LYS A 322 -15.07 3.58 -10.04
CA LYS A 322 -15.60 4.92 -10.35
C LYS A 322 -16.59 5.37 -9.29
N HIS A 323 -16.46 6.63 -8.86
CA HIS A 323 -17.41 7.28 -7.97
C HIS A 323 -17.54 8.77 -8.33
N LYS A 324 -18.62 9.40 -7.86
CA LYS A 324 -18.77 10.86 -7.92
C LYS A 324 -18.02 11.50 -6.75
N SER A 325 -17.79 12.81 -6.78
CA SER A 325 -17.24 13.53 -5.63
C SER A 325 -18.10 13.30 -4.38
N ASP A 326 -17.48 12.92 -3.26
CA ASP A 326 -18.21 12.63 -2.03
C ASP A 326 -18.50 13.91 -1.25
N LYS A 327 -19.71 13.98 -0.66
CA LYS A 327 -20.04 15.01 0.32
C LYS A 327 -19.15 14.87 1.55
N GLY A 328 -18.59 15.98 2.01
CA GLY A 328 -17.64 16.02 3.12
C GLY A 328 -16.21 15.62 2.73
N ASN A 329 -15.91 15.48 1.43
CA ASN A 329 -14.55 15.34 0.89
C ASN A 329 -14.33 16.35 -0.25
N GLU A 330 -14.88 17.55 -0.09
CA GLU A 330 -14.72 18.64 -1.05
C GLU A 330 -13.25 19.05 -1.18
N GLU A 331 -12.92 19.70 -2.30
CA GLU A 331 -11.58 20.21 -2.56
C GLU A 331 -11.13 21.14 -1.42
N ASN A 332 -9.98 20.84 -0.83
CA ASN A 332 -9.43 21.67 0.24
C ASN A 332 -8.89 22.98 -0.40
N PRO A 333 -9.47 24.16 -0.08
CA PRO A 333 -9.03 25.43 -0.65
C PRO A 333 -7.64 25.85 -0.14
N HIS A 334 -7.19 25.29 0.98
CA HIS A 334 -5.91 25.60 1.63
C HIS A 334 -4.80 24.61 1.28
N ARG A 335 -5.04 23.64 0.39
CA ARG A 335 -4.08 22.58 0.07
C ARG A 335 -2.71 23.10 -0.35
N PHE A 336 -2.69 24.20 -1.12
CA PHE A 336 -1.44 24.81 -1.56
C PHE A 336 -0.75 25.54 -0.42
N ASP A 337 -1.48 26.30 0.41
CA ASP A 337 -0.94 26.98 1.59
C ASP A 337 -0.27 26.00 2.56
N LEU A 338 -0.89 24.82 2.74
CA LEU A 338 -0.33 23.74 3.54
C LEU A 338 0.95 23.18 2.90
N LEU A 339 0.92 22.92 1.60
CA LEU A 339 2.08 22.39 0.86
C LEU A 339 3.29 23.34 0.88
N ILE A 340 3.08 24.66 0.86
CA ILE A 340 4.16 25.65 1.01
C ILE A 340 4.86 25.48 2.38
N ARG A 341 4.09 25.13 3.41
CA ARG A 341 4.54 25.08 4.81
C ARG A 341 5.18 23.75 5.18
N THR A 342 5.04 22.70 4.37
CA THR A 342 5.54 21.34 4.66
C THR A 342 6.99 21.35 5.16
N GLN A 343 7.89 22.08 4.48
CA GLN A 343 9.31 22.12 4.86
C GLN A 343 9.56 22.57 6.30
N ARG A 344 8.70 23.43 6.84
CA ARG A 344 8.82 23.99 8.20
C ARG A 344 8.00 23.22 9.22
N MET A 345 6.87 22.63 8.79
CA MET A 345 5.86 22.08 9.69
C MET A 345 5.89 20.56 9.83
N TRP A 346 6.57 19.83 8.94
CA TRP A 346 6.48 18.36 8.92
C TRP A 346 6.97 17.67 10.21
N THR A 347 7.87 18.31 10.97
CA THR A 347 8.33 17.81 12.28
C THR A 347 7.37 18.12 13.43
N GLN A 348 6.37 18.99 13.20
CA GLN A 348 5.39 19.43 14.21
C GLN A 348 3.99 18.84 13.95
N ASP A 349 3.60 18.70 12.68
CA ASP A 349 2.36 18.05 12.25
C ASP A 349 2.64 16.63 11.76
N GLY A 350 2.19 15.61 12.49
CA GLY A 350 2.38 14.22 12.10
C GLY A 350 1.97 13.23 13.19
N MET A 351 2.65 12.09 13.26
CA MET A 351 2.42 11.07 14.28
C MET A 351 2.61 11.58 15.70
N ASN A 352 3.55 12.51 15.91
CA ASN A 352 3.80 13.13 17.21
C ASN A 352 2.66 14.03 17.71
N SER A 353 1.85 14.60 16.82
CA SER A 353 0.71 15.47 17.14
C SER A 353 -0.64 14.85 16.84
N LEU A 354 -0.66 13.54 16.54
CA LEU A 354 -1.88 12.79 16.25
C LEU A 354 -2.79 12.74 17.49
N SER A 355 -3.92 13.43 17.38
CA SER A 355 -5.02 13.41 18.36
C SER A 355 -6.30 12.82 17.76
N TYR A 356 -6.87 11.83 18.47
CA TYR A 356 -8.10 11.11 18.13
C TYR A 356 -8.64 10.36 19.36
N ALA A 357 -9.90 9.96 19.32
CA ALA A 357 -10.50 8.99 20.22
C ALA A 357 -10.88 7.72 19.44
N LEU A 358 -10.40 6.55 19.89
CA LEU A 358 -10.87 5.27 19.36
C LEU A 358 -12.19 4.91 20.03
N LEU A 359 -13.29 5.02 19.29
CA LEU A 359 -14.63 4.77 19.82
C LEU A 359 -14.95 3.27 19.86
N ALA A 360 -14.48 2.52 18.86
CA ALA A 360 -14.72 1.09 18.75
C ALA A 360 -13.64 0.39 17.93
N LYS A 361 -13.41 -0.89 18.28
CA LYS A 361 -12.58 -1.84 17.54
C LYS A 361 -13.34 -3.15 17.42
N HIS A 362 -13.65 -3.56 16.19
CA HIS A 362 -14.40 -4.79 15.93
C HIS A 362 -13.63 -5.69 14.96
N LEU A 363 -13.47 -6.97 15.33
CA LEU A 363 -12.86 -7.99 14.49
C LEU A 363 -13.94 -8.64 13.62
N HIS A 364 -14.20 -8.07 12.44
CA HIS A 364 -15.09 -8.72 11.46
C HIS A 364 -14.38 -9.90 10.79
N PRO A 365 -15.10 -10.83 10.15
CA PRO A 365 -14.48 -11.99 9.51
C PRO A 365 -13.38 -11.64 8.49
N LEU A 366 -13.52 -10.52 7.78
CA LEU A 366 -12.66 -10.14 6.66
C LEU A 366 -11.76 -8.94 6.94
N TYR A 367 -11.95 -8.20 8.03
CA TYR A 367 -11.14 -7.03 8.38
C TYR A 367 -11.34 -6.64 9.84
N THR A 368 -10.40 -5.85 10.36
CA THR A 368 -10.55 -5.15 11.63
C THR A 368 -11.11 -3.77 11.37
N ASN A 369 -12.28 -3.46 11.92
CA ASN A 369 -12.87 -2.14 11.88
C ASN A 369 -12.40 -1.30 13.07
N LEU A 370 -11.84 -0.12 12.80
CA LEU A 370 -11.43 0.86 13.78
C LEU A 370 -12.29 2.11 13.58
N THR A 371 -13.25 2.36 14.47
CA THR A 371 -14.06 3.58 14.42
C THR A 371 -13.40 4.65 15.27
N ALA A 372 -12.94 5.73 14.63
CA ALA A 372 -12.18 6.78 15.28
C ALA A 372 -12.86 8.15 15.10
N ASP A 373 -12.99 8.89 16.19
CA ASP A 373 -13.24 10.33 16.15
C ASP A 373 -11.90 11.06 16.06
N ILE A 374 -11.70 11.77 14.96
CA ILE A 374 -10.48 12.52 14.67
C ILE A 374 -10.65 14.03 14.86
N GLY A 375 -11.78 14.47 15.41
CA GLY A 375 -12.15 15.87 15.57
C GLY A 375 -12.70 16.50 14.29
N THR A 376 -12.68 17.82 14.24
CA THR A 376 -13.22 18.63 13.13
C THR A 376 -12.17 19.52 12.51
N ASP A 377 -12.39 19.96 11.27
CA ASP A 377 -11.56 20.98 10.64
C ASP A 377 -11.59 22.29 11.47
N PRO A 378 -10.47 22.70 12.09
CA PRO A 378 -10.43 23.92 12.91
C PRO A 378 -10.69 25.19 12.08
N ARG A 379 -10.58 25.12 10.74
CA ARG A 379 -10.81 26.23 9.82
C ARG A 379 -12.28 26.35 9.43
N ALA A 380 -13.06 25.28 9.55
CA ALA A 380 -14.49 25.30 9.26
C ALA A 380 -15.27 26.16 10.28
N ALA A 381 -14.87 26.15 11.55
CA ALA A 381 -15.48 26.98 12.60
C ALA A 381 -15.26 28.50 12.40
N ARG A 382 -14.24 28.90 11.61
CA ARG A 382 -13.92 30.31 11.32
C ARG A 382 -14.76 30.88 10.17
N ARG A 383 -15.57 30.07 9.48
CA ARG A 383 -16.52 30.50 8.45
C ARG A 383 -17.85 30.94 9.06
N ALA A 384 -17.85 32.07 9.78
CA ALA A 384 -19.04 32.93 9.78
C ALA A 384 -19.22 33.50 8.35
N PRO A 385 -20.44 33.86 7.89
CA PRO A 385 -20.69 34.22 6.50
C PRO A 385 -20.06 35.58 6.15
N GLY A 386 -18.81 35.54 5.69
CA GLY A 386 -18.15 36.65 4.99
C GLY A 386 -18.10 36.39 3.48
N PRO A 387 -18.02 37.44 2.64
CA PRO A 387 -17.97 37.28 1.19
C PRO A 387 -16.78 36.41 0.78
N ARG A 388 -17.02 35.47 -0.14
CA ARG A 388 -15.99 34.57 -0.69
C ARG A 388 -14.90 35.43 -1.35
N PRO A 389 -13.61 35.27 -1.00
CA PRO A 389 -12.54 35.87 -1.78
C PRO A 389 -12.61 35.33 -3.20
N GLN A 390 -12.84 36.21 -4.17
CA GLN A 390 -12.65 35.91 -5.59
C GLN A 390 -11.14 35.87 -5.87
N GLY A 391 -10.69 34.79 -6.53
CA GLY A 391 -9.33 34.69 -7.04
C GLY A 391 -8.48 33.61 -6.36
N TYR A 392 -8.80 32.34 -6.63
CA TYR A 392 -7.76 31.29 -6.61
C TYR A 392 -7.34 31.03 -8.06
N PRO A 393 -6.04 30.96 -8.38
CA PRO A 393 -5.59 30.71 -9.74
C PRO A 393 -6.06 29.36 -10.27
N ASP A 394 -6.28 29.30 -11.59
CA ASP A 394 -6.69 28.15 -12.38
C ASP A 394 -5.92 26.85 -12.01
N PRO A 395 -6.61 25.71 -11.78
CA PRO A 395 -6.02 24.39 -11.52
C PRO A 395 -5.01 23.88 -12.56
N LYS A 396 -4.94 24.48 -13.76
CA LYS A 396 -3.97 24.13 -14.80
C LYS A 396 -2.65 24.90 -14.73
N SER A 397 -2.42 25.67 -13.68
CA SER A 397 -1.25 26.55 -13.58
C SER A 397 0.07 25.78 -13.40
N PRO A 398 1.17 26.19 -14.08
CA PRO A 398 2.56 25.80 -13.83
C PRO A 398 3.03 25.95 -12.37
N PHE A 399 2.21 26.59 -11.53
CA PHE A 399 2.43 26.81 -10.11
C PHE A 399 2.68 25.53 -9.31
N ARG A 400 1.99 24.42 -9.62
CA ARG A 400 2.23 23.14 -8.91
C ARG A 400 3.66 22.63 -9.14
N GLU A 401 4.12 22.66 -10.39
CA GLU A 401 5.50 22.26 -10.72
C GLU A 401 6.51 23.26 -10.15
N GLU A 402 6.22 24.56 -10.17
CA GLU A 402 7.09 25.59 -9.63
C GLU A 402 7.26 25.49 -8.11
N MET A 403 6.19 25.18 -7.38
CA MET A 403 6.23 24.93 -5.93
C MET A 403 7.07 23.69 -5.57
N LEU A 404 7.02 22.65 -6.39
CA LEU A 404 7.86 21.46 -6.24
C LEU A 404 9.33 21.70 -6.66
N ARG A 405 9.58 22.68 -7.54
CA ARG A 405 10.92 23.06 -8.04
C ARG A 405 11.65 24.02 -7.09
N LYS A 406 10.92 24.85 -6.33
CA LYS A 406 11.46 25.84 -5.36
C LYS A 406 11.80 25.25 -3.99
N VAL A 407 12.14 23.96 -3.91
CA VAL A 407 12.81 23.45 -2.72
C VAL A 407 14.30 23.81 -2.79
N PRO A 408 14.87 24.56 -1.82
CA PRO A 408 16.28 24.95 -1.89
C PRO A 408 17.17 23.70 -1.87
N GLY A 409 18.02 23.53 -2.88
CA GLY A 409 19.04 22.48 -2.91
C GLY A 409 19.56 22.01 -4.27
N LEU A 410 18.93 22.40 -5.39
CA LEU A 410 19.39 22.00 -6.73
C LEU A 410 19.79 23.22 -7.57
N GLY A 411 20.95 23.78 -7.23
CA GLY A 411 21.68 24.68 -8.13
C GLY A 411 22.61 23.86 -9.03
N GLY A 412 22.36 23.90 -10.34
CA GLY A 412 23.36 23.61 -11.37
C GLY A 412 23.27 22.23 -12.00
N LEU A 413 22.58 22.15 -13.14
CA LEU A 413 23.09 21.63 -14.42
C LEU A 413 22.00 21.87 -15.47
N ALA A 414 22.27 22.79 -16.39
CA ALA A 414 21.37 23.18 -17.47
C ALA A 414 21.50 22.21 -18.65
N HIS A 415 20.37 21.81 -19.24
CA HIS A 415 20.33 21.19 -20.57
C HIS A 415 19.11 21.66 -21.38
N PRO A 416 19.20 21.62 -22.73
CA PRO A 416 18.61 22.61 -23.61
C PRO A 416 17.16 22.30 -24.01
N ARG A 417 16.42 23.38 -24.33
CA ARG A 417 15.01 23.35 -24.77
C ARG A 417 14.91 22.80 -26.20
N GLY A 418 14.23 21.66 -26.36
CA GLY A 418 13.58 21.28 -27.63
C GLY A 418 12.09 21.63 -27.59
N PRO A 419 11.43 21.84 -28.74
CA PRO A 419 10.03 22.27 -28.78
C PRO A 419 9.07 21.15 -28.38
N ALA A 420 8.03 21.52 -27.62
CA ALA A 420 6.99 20.62 -27.14
C ALA A 420 6.03 20.20 -28.28
N PRO A 421 5.57 18.93 -28.34
CA PRO A 421 4.56 18.50 -29.30
C PRO A 421 3.16 18.97 -28.90
N GLN A 422 2.40 19.47 -29.88
CA GLN A 422 1.02 19.95 -29.74
C GLN A 422 0.02 18.77 -29.67
N LEU A 423 -0.93 18.83 -28.72
CA LEU A 423 -2.09 17.94 -28.69
C LEU A 423 -3.16 18.42 -29.71
N PRO A 424 -3.87 17.50 -30.41
CA PRO A 424 -4.89 17.89 -31.38
C PRO A 424 -6.22 18.26 -30.71
N THR A 425 -6.75 19.40 -31.12
CA THR A 425 -8.11 19.88 -30.82
C THR A 425 -9.11 19.35 -31.86
N SER A 426 -10.16 18.68 -31.42
CA SER A 426 -11.30 18.30 -32.27
C SER A 426 -12.23 19.51 -32.47
N ALA A 427 -12.24 20.07 -33.67
CA ALA A 427 -13.27 21.02 -34.12
C ALA A 427 -14.29 20.26 -34.98
N GLY A 428 -15.57 20.43 -34.66
CA GLY A 428 -16.67 19.96 -35.49
C GLY A 428 -16.79 20.78 -36.77
N ASN A 429 -17.26 20.14 -37.83
CA ASN A 429 -17.77 20.81 -39.02
C ASN A 429 -19.07 20.11 -39.43
N GLY A 430 -20.15 20.90 -39.47
CA GLY A 430 -21.32 20.61 -40.27
C GLY A 430 -21.31 21.54 -41.48
N THR A 431 -21.65 21.01 -42.65
CA THR A 431 -22.21 21.77 -43.77
C THR A 431 -23.05 20.83 -44.65
N GLN A 432 -24.18 21.36 -45.09
CA GLN A 432 -25.31 20.72 -45.77
C GLN A 432 -25.18 20.70 -47.31
N SER A 433 -26.15 20.00 -47.93
CA SER A 433 -26.79 20.17 -49.26
C SER A 433 -26.37 19.15 -50.34
N SER A 434 -27.20 18.72 -51.30
CA SER A 434 -28.61 18.23 -51.37
C SER A 434 -28.93 17.95 -52.86
N ALA A 435 -29.68 16.86 -53.16
CA ALA A 435 -30.60 16.62 -54.32
C ALA A 435 -30.58 15.11 -54.68
N GLY A 436 -31.67 14.38 -55.00
CA GLY A 436 -33.11 14.65 -55.10
C GLY A 436 -33.83 13.46 -55.79
N GLY A 437 -35.13 13.25 -55.48
CA GLY A 437 -36.11 12.42 -56.23
C GLY A 437 -36.32 10.97 -55.73
N VAL A 438 -37.51 10.34 -55.63
CA VAL A 438 -38.91 10.57 -56.08
C VAL A 438 -39.82 9.60 -55.27
N THR A 439 -41.06 10.01 -54.92
CA THR A 439 -42.20 9.19 -54.39
C THR A 439 -43.24 8.93 -55.51
N PRO A 440 -44.42 8.25 -55.36
CA PRO A 440 -45.10 7.68 -54.18
C PRO A 440 -45.81 6.30 -54.39
N HIS A 441 -46.38 5.71 -53.32
CA HIS A 441 -47.77 5.18 -53.21
C HIS A 441 -47.94 4.30 -51.93
N GLY A 442 -48.95 4.60 -51.10
CA GLY A 442 -49.57 3.69 -50.10
C GLY A 442 -50.90 3.13 -50.64
N PRO A 443 -51.89 2.64 -49.83
CA PRO A 443 -51.99 2.64 -48.35
C PRO A 443 -52.63 1.35 -47.70
N ASP A 444 -53.05 1.49 -46.43
CA ASP A 444 -53.99 0.70 -45.59
C ASP A 444 -53.45 -0.51 -44.77
N GLY A 445 -53.74 -0.71 -43.48
CA GLY A 445 -54.56 0.00 -42.47
C GLY A 445 -54.62 -0.80 -41.13
N ASP A 446 -54.83 -0.06 -40.02
CA ASP A 446 -55.45 -0.35 -38.69
C ASP A 446 -55.21 -1.68 -37.91
N SER A 447 -55.17 -1.74 -36.56
CA SER A 447 -56.07 -1.12 -35.57
C SER A 447 -55.46 -1.00 -34.15
N ALA A 448 -55.95 -0.03 -33.40
CA ALA A 448 -55.72 0.22 -31.97
C ALA A 448 -56.95 -0.19 -31.11
N VAL A 449 -56.76 -0.48 -29.81
CA VAL A 449 -57.72 -0.13 -28.72
C VAL A 449 -56.99 0.10 -27.39
N THR A 450 -57.37 1.21 -26.76
CA THR A 450 -57.05 1.81 -25.45
C THR A 450 -57.71 1.15 -24.23
N GLU A 451 -57.12 1.30 -23.02
CA GLU A 451 -57.92 1.69 -21.84
C GLU A 451 -57.09 2.40 -20.74
N VAL A 452 -57.76 3.32 -20.06
CA VAL A 452 -57.29 4.31 -19.07
C VAL A 452 -57.82 3.93 -17.69
N GLY A 453 -57.04 4.14 -16.62
CA GLY A 453 -57.54 3.98 -15.24
C GLY A 453 -56.62 4.61 -14.18
N THR A 454 -57.06 5.72 -13.60
CA THR A 454 -56.45 6.55 -12.55
C THR A 454 -56.81 6.06 -11.13
N LEU A 455 -55.79 6.00 -10.23
CA LEU A 455 -55.72 6.32 -8.77
C LEU A 455 -56.85 5.90 -7.76
N PRO A 456 -56.52 5.56 -6.48
CA PRO A 456 -56.16 6.59 -5.48
C PRO A 456 -55.10 6.25 -4.40
N HIS A 457 -54.57 7.34 -3.83
CA HIS A 457 -53.81 7.45 -2.58
C HIS A 457 -54.63 7.07 -1.33
N ASN A 458 -54.01 6.40 -0.35
CA ASN A 458 -53.88 6.82 1.06
C ASN A 458 -53.48 5.62 1.94
N HIS A 459 -52.36 5.72 2.67
CA HIS A 459 -52.32 5.22 4.05
C HIS A 459 -51.33 6.04 4.89
N SER A 460 -51.93 6.59 5.94
CA SER A 460 -51.44 7.45 7.01
C SER A 460 -50.58 6.70 8.04
N TRP A 461 -49.51 7.35 8.49
CA TRP A 461 -48.79 7.01 9.73
C TRP A 461 -49.35 7.83 10.91
N PRO A 462 -49.64 7.23 12.08
CA PRO A 462 -50.02 8.00 13.26
C PRO A 462 -48.79 8.45 14.06
N ARG A 463 -48.82 9.73 14.47
CA ARG A 463 -48.09 10.26 15.62
C ARG A 463 -48.97 10.18 16.87
N GLY A 464 -48.36 9.90 18.02
CA GLY A 464 -48.91 10.13 19.37
C GLY A 464 -48.07 9.38 20.41
N SER A 465 -47.01 9.96 21.00
CA SER A 465 -46.97 10.76 22.24
C SER A 465 -47.64 10.15 23.48
N ARG A 466 -46.81 9.71 24.44
CA ARG A 466 -46.77 10.19 25.82
C ARG A 466 -45.33 10.29 26.29
#